data_AF-A0A0Q6S553-F1
#
_entry.id   AF-A0A0Q6S553-F1
#
_cell.length_a   1.000
_cell.length_b   1.000
_cell.length_c   1.000
_cell.angle_alpha   90.00
_cell.angle_beta   90.00
_cell.angle_gamma   90.00
#
_symmetry.space_group_name_H-M   'P 1'
#
loop_
_entity.id
_entity.type
_entity.pdbx_description
1 polymer ?
#
loop_
_entity_poly.entity_id
_entity_poly.type
_entity_poly.pdbx_seq_one_letter_code
_entity_poly.pdbx_strand_id
1 'polypeptide(L)'
;MGLDLQTVQRLVTALLNLSVAVLMGASVARSWLDRDASDWAAARRQPVRNAAIGAAVVALAASAAWLWLESAAMAEVPVTQAGSAVWTMLSATHLGLACCVGMAGLAVAMAGALLRDGRSRLAVLLTPAALAVFWYTRSMVSHAASDGDFSVRLLADWVHLGLISLWVGEVAVAGAIILRAPGNMASTDRRARAAYVVSLSNSATFALTGIFATGVYAVWRSIGGWADLVGNPYGNTLVAKVLVVGLAAALGGFNRFFVMAPWLAHESAGRAVPGVLPARFKRVLRIEALLLLAAVVLAAWLASTSPPGEAM
;
A
#
# COMPACT_ATOMS: atom_id res chain seq x y z
N MET A 1 -23.18 -13.82 16.57
CA MET A 1 -23.60 -12.68 15.73
C MET A 1 -22.64 -12.65 14.55
N GLY A 2 -23.07 -13.09 13.36
CA GLY A 2 -22.21 -13.11 12.17
C GLY A 2 -21.89 -11.69 11.71
N LEU A 3 -20.72 -11.49 11.09
CA LEU A 3 -20.42 -10.23 10.40
C LEU A 3 -21.39 -10.07 9.23
N ASP A 4 -21.93 -8.86 9.04
CA ASP A 4 -22.74 -8.57 7.86
C ASP A 4 -21.86 -8.56 6.58
N LEU A 5 -22.51 -8.72 5.42
CA LEU A 5 -21.81 -8.84 4.13
C LEU A 5 -20.92 -7.62 3.84
N GLN A 6 -21.41 -6.42 4.17
CA GLN A 6 -20.68 -5.17 3.95
C GLN A 6 -19.40 -5.10 4.79
N THR A 7 -19.45 -5.52 6.05
CA THR A 7 -18.28 -5.56 6.92
C THR A 7 -17.26 -6.56 6.38
N VAL A 8 -17.70 -7.72 5.90
CA VAL A 8 -16.80 -8.70 5.26
C VAL A 8 -16.15 -8.10 4.00
N GLN A 9 -16.92 -7.45 3.12
CA GLN A 9 -16.38 -6.78 1.94
C GLN A 9 -15.33 -5.72 2.31
N ARG A 10 -15.62 -4.85 3.29
CA ARG A 10 -14.68 -3.82 3.77
C ARG A 10 -13.37 -4.43 4.29
N LEU A 11 -13.46 -5.51 5.06
CA LEU A 11 -12.29 -6.22 5.58
C LEU A 11 -11.46 -6.87 4.46
N VAL A 12 -12.12 -7.48 3.47
CA VAL A 12 -11.45 -8.05 2.30
C VAL A 12 -10.77 -6.96 1.47
N THR A 13 -11.41 -5.81 1.26
CA THR A 13 -10.81 -4.66 0.57
C THR A 13 -9.62 -4.10 1.34
N ALA A 14 -9.70 -3.97 2.67
CA ALA A 14 -8.56 -3.53 3.48
C ALA A 14 -7.39 -4.52 3.40
N LEU A 15 -7.67 -5.84 3.44
CA LEU A 15 -6.67 -6.89 3.29
C LEU A 15 -6.02 -6.88 1.90
N LEU A 16 -6.80 -6.68 0.85
CA LEU A 16 -6.31 -6.55 -0.53
C LEU A 16 -5.38 -5.33 -0.65
N ASN A 17 -5.81 -4.16 -0.18
CA ASN A 17 -5.02 -2.93 -0.22
C ASN A 17 -3.71 -3.07 0.57
N LEU A 18 -3.77 -3.66 1.77
CA LEU A 18 -2.59 -3.89 2.60
C LEU A 18 -1.61 -4.87 1.96
N SER A 19 -2.11 -5.99 1.41
CA SER A 19 -1.25 -7.00 0.79
C SER A 19 -0.57 -6.48 -0.47
N VAL A 20 -1.28 -5.72 -1.31
CA VAL A 20 -0.69 -5.03 -2.47
C VAL A 20 0.35 -3.99 -2.06
N ALA A 21 0.09 -3.22 -0.99
CA ALA A 21 1.07 -2.30 -0.43
C ALA A 21 2.33 -3.03 0.04
N VAL A 22 2.20 -4.10 0.83
CA VAL A 22 3.34 -4.91 1.30
C VAL A 22 4.12 -5.51 0.12
N LEU A 23 3.45 -5.97 -0.93
CA LEU A 23 4.09 -6.46 -2.15
C LEU A 23 4.90 -5.36 -2.83
N MET A 24 4.36 -4.15 -2.98
CA MET A 24 5.08 -3.00 -3.53
C MET A 24 6.31 -2.65 -2.67
N GLY A 25 6.12 -2.47 -1.36
CA GLY A 25 7.20 -2.12 -0.44
C GLY A 25 8.31 -3.18 -0.38
N ALA A 26 7.95 -4.46 -0.42
CA ALA A 26 8.92 -5.55 -0.46
C ALA A 26 9.71 -5.55 -1.77
N SER A 27 9.06 -5.23 -2.90
CA SER A 27 9.70 -5.16 -4.21
C SER A 27 10.71 -4.01 -4.28
N VAL A 28 10.34 -2.84 -3.78
CA VAL A 28 11.24 -1.69 -3.70
C VAL A 28 12.39 -1.97 -2.72
N ALA A 29 12.11 -2.52 -1.54
CA ALA A 29 13.14 -2.90 -0.58
C ALA A 29 14.15 -3.90 -1.16
N ARG A 30 13.69 -4.88 -1.95
CA ARG A 30 14.59 -5.80 -2.69
C ARG A 30 15.50 -5.04 -3.65
N SER A 31 14.96 -4.10 -4.42
CA SER A 31 15.75 -3.32 -5.38
C SER A 31 16.90 -2.54 -4.71
N TRP A 32 16.72 -2.11 -3.46
CA TRP A 32 17.77 -1.47 -2.68
C TRP A 32 18.76 -2.48 -2.10
N LEU A 33 18.26 -3.58 -1.51
CA LEU A 33 19.11 -4.64 -0.96
C LEU A 33 19.97 -5.33 -2.02
N ASP A 34 19.47 -5.45 -3.26
CA ASP A 34 20.18 -6.12 -4.35
C ASP A 34 21.40 -5.35 -4.85
N ARG A 35 21.45 -4.03 -4.58
CA ARG A 35 22.59 -3.15 -4.88
C ARG A 35 23.71 -3.23 -3.82
N ASP A 36 23.46 -3.89 -2.69
CA ASP A 36 24.37 -3.94 -1.55
C ASP A 36 24.84 -5.38 -1.28
N ALA A 37 26.16 -5.57 -1.18
CA ALA A 37 26.80 -6.87 -0.99
C ALA A 37 27.09 -7.22 0.49
N SER A 38 26.67 -6.39 1.44
CA SER A 38 26.87 -6.61 2.87
C SER A 38 26.13 -7.84 3.41
N ASP A 39 26.66 -8.43 4.48
CA ASP A 39 26.03 -9.54 5.19
C ASP A 39 24.68 -9.12 5.78
N TRP A 40 24.57 -7.85 6.23
CA TRP A 40 23.30 -7.28 6.64
C TRP A 40 22.26 -7.36 5.53
N ALA A 41 22.59 -6.90 4.32
CA ALA A 41 21.66 -6.93 3.19
C ALA A 41 21.30 -8.37 2.80
N ALA A 42 22.31 -9.25 2.69
CA ALA A 42 22.13 -10.67 2.36
C ALA A 42 21.13 -11.37 3.30
N ALA A 43 21.27 -11.15 4.61
CA ALA A 43 20.38 -11.75 5.62
C ALA A 43 18.91 -11.27 5.54
N ARG A 44 18.62 -10.15 4.87
CA ARG A 44 17.24 -9.61 4.73
C ARG A 44 16.60 -9.94 3.38
N ARG A 45 17.37 -10.35 2.37
CA ARG A 45 16.83 -10.69 1.03
C ARG A 45 15.77 -11.80 1.10
N GLN A 46 16.04 -12.87 1.84
CA GLN A 46 15.13 -14.02 1.95
C GLN A 46 13.82 -13.68 2.70
N PRO A 47 13.85 -13.06 3.90
CA PRO A 47 12.63 -12.60 4.57
C PRO A 47 11.77 -11.65 3.73
N VAL A 48 12.39 -10.68 3.04
CA VAL A 48 11.66 -9.73 2.20
C VAL A 48 11.04 -10.43 0.99
N ARG A 49 11.74 -11.39 0.37
CA ARG A 49 11.17 -12.21 -0.70
C ARG A 49 9.97 -13.03 -0.21
N ASN A 50 10.07 -13.66 0.95
CA ASN A 50 8.96 -14.41 1.53
C ASN A 50 7.75 -13.51 1.80
N ALA A 51 7.99 -12.29 2.30
CA ALA A 51 6.94 -11.31 2.50
C ALA A 51 6.28 -10.88 1.17
N ALA A 52 7.06 -10.64 0.11
CA ALA A 52 6.53 -10.33 -1.21
C ALA A 52 5.64 -11.47 -1.74
N ILE A 53 6.12 -12.71 -1.69
CA ILE A 53 5.37 -13.89 -2.17
C ILE A 53 4.09 -14.07 -1.34
N GLY A 54 4.20 -14.03 0.01
CA GLY A 54 3.04 -14.17 0.89
C GLY A 54 2.01 -13.07 0.66
N ALA A 55 2.46 -11.83 0.49
CA ALA A 55 1.60 -10.70 0.16
C ALA A 55 0.92 -10.86 -1.20
N ALA A 56 1.61 -11.35 -2.23
CA ALA A 56 1.02 -11.63 -3.53
C ALA A 56 -0.06 -12.72 -3.48
N VAL A 57 0.18 -13.81 -2.74
CA VAL A 57 -0.80 -14.88 -2.52
C VAL A 57 -2.04 -14.35 -1.81
N VAL A 58 -1.84 -13.57 -0.73
CA VAL A 58 -2.95 -12.93 0.00
C VAL A 58 -3.71 -11.95 -0.89
N ALA A 59 -3.03 -11.17 -1.74
CA ALA A 59 -3.66 -10.25 -2.67
C ALA A 59 -4.52 -10.98 -3.70
N LEU A 60 -4.02 -12.07 -4.30
CA LEU A 60 -4.78 -12.90 -5.23
C LEU A 60 -6.01 -13.52 -4.56
N ALA A 61 -5.84 -14.10 -3.37
CA ALA A 61 -6.95 -14.70 -2.62
C ALA A 61 -7.99 -13.64 -2.21
N ALA A 62 -7.56 -12.48 -1.72
CA ALA A 62 -8.44 -11.37 -1.37
C ALA A 62 -9.15 -10.78 -2.60
N SER A 63 -8.49 -10.72 -3.76
CA SER A 63 -9.11 -10.28 -5.02
C SER A 63 -10.19 -11.25 -5.49
N ALA A 64 -9.94 -12.56 -5.40
CA ALA A 64 -10.94 -13.58 -5.72
C ALA A 64 -12.12 -13.56 -4.74
N ALA A 65 -11.85 -13.40 -3.44
CA ALA A 65 -12.88 -13.24 -2.43
C ALA A 65 -13.70 -11.97 -2.65
N TRP A 66 -13.06 -10.85 -3.01
CA TRP A 66 -13.74 -9.60 -3.33
C TRP A 66 -14.69 -9.78 -4.51
N LEU A 67 -14.22 -10.37 -5.63
CA LEU A 67 -15.06 -10.65 -6.80
C LEU A 67 -16.26 -11.53 -6.45
N TRP A 68 -16.05 -12.56 -5.62
CA TRP A 68 -17.12 -13.44 -5.16
C TRP A 68 -18.19 -12.69 -4.35
N LEU A 69 -17.75 -11.90 -3.37
CA LEU A 69 -18.65 -11.11 -2.53
C LEU A 69 -19.40 -10.04 -3.32
N GLU A 70 -18.70 -9.36 -4.23
CA GLU A 70 -19.29 -8.34 -5.10
C GLU A 70 -20.34 -8.94 -6.05
N SER A 71 -20.05 -10.11 -6.64
CA SER A 71 -21.01 -10.82 -7.48
C SER A 71 -22.25 -11.24 -6.69
N ALA A 72 -22.07 -11.71 -5.45
CA ALA A 72 -23.18 -12.06 -4.57
C ALA A 72 -24.04 -10.84 -4.23
N ALA A 73 -23.41 -9.70 -3.92
CA ALA A 73 -24.08 -8.46 -3.60
C ALA A 73 -24.86 -7.90 -4.79
N MET A 74 -24.26 -7.86 -5.98
CA MET A 74 -24.90 -7.34 -7.20
C MET A 74 -26.04 -8.23 -7.71
N ALA A 75 -25.95 -9.55 -7.52
CA ALA A 75 -27.03 -10.48 -7.88
C ALA A 75 -28.06 -10.66 -6.76
N GLU A 76 -27.89 -10.00 -5.61
CA GLU A 76 -28.74 -10.11 -4.42
C GLU A 76 -28.97 -11.57 -3.95
N VAL A 77 -27.94 -12.43 -4.09
CA VAL A 77 -27.99 -13.84 -3.69
C VAL A 77 -27.16 -14.13 -2.45
N PRO A 78 -27.48 -15.21 -1.69
CA PRO A 78 -26.62 -15.66 -0.60
C PRO A 78 -25.19 -15.94 -1.09
N VAL A 79 -24.19 -15.60 -0.27
CA VAL A 79 -22.76 -15.79 -0.61
C VAL A 79 -22.44 -17.24 -0.98
N THR A 80 -23.12 -18.23 -0.41
CA THR A 80 -22.92 -19.65 -0.72
C THR A 80 -23.41 -20.06 -2.11
N GLN A 81 -24.25 -19.25 -2.75
CA GLN A 81 -24.87 -19.52 -4.05
C GLN A 81 -24.38 -18.60 -5.17
N ALA A 82 -23.34 -17.80 -4.91
CA ALA A 82 -22.86 -16.77 -5.85
C ALA A 82 -22.16 -17.32 -7.10
N GLY A 83 -22.02 -18.65 -7.26
CA GLY A 83 -21.24 -19.25 -8.36
C GLY A 83 -21.74 -18.85 -9.76
N SER A 84 -23.05 -18.87 -9.99
CA SER A 84 -23.63 -18.41 -11.27
C SER A 84 -23.44 -16.91 -11.48
N ALA A 85 -23.63 -16.12 -10.42
CA ALA A 85 -23.42 -14.67 -10.46
C ALA A 85 -21.97 -14.30 -10.79
N VAL A 86 -20.99 -15.02 -10.22
CA VAL A 86 -19.57 -14.84 -10.53
C VAL A 86 -19.28 -15.14 -11.99
N TRP A 87 -19.87 -16.22 -12.53
CA TRP A 87 -19.70 -16.54 -13.95
C TRP A 87 -20.27 -15.45 -14.85
N THR A 88 -21.48 -14.97 -14.56
CA THR A 88 -22.09 -13.85 -15.29
C THR A 88 -21.25 -12.58 -15.18
N MET A 89 -20.73 -12.27 -13.98
CA MET A 89 -19.83 -11.14 -13.76
C MET A 89 -18.60 -11.23 -14.66
N LEU A 90 -17.94 -12.38 -14.67
CA LEU A 90 -16.72 -12.61 -15.45
C LEU A 90 -16.92 -12.60 -16.96
N SER A 91 -18.06 -13.08 -17.45
CA SER A 91 -18.32 -13.27 -18.89
C SER A 91 -19.06 -12.11 -19.54
N ALA A 92 -19.85 -11.35 -18.78
CA ALA A 92 -20.80 -10.38 -19.34
C ALA A 92 -20.58 -8.94 -18.84
N THR A 93 -19.59 -8.68 -17.99
CA THR A 93 -19.41 -7.34 -17.41
C THR A 93 -18.00 -6.78 -17.60
N HIS A 94 -17.93 -5.45 -17.75
CA HIS A 94 -16.67 -4.71 -17.75
C HIS A 94 -15.92 -4.87 -16.41
N LEU A 95 -16.67 -4.95 -15.30
CA LEU A 95 -16.14 -5.19 -13.96
C LEU A 95 -15.39 -6.52 -13.86
N GLY A 96 -15.99 -7.60 -14.38
CA GLY A 96 -15.36 -8.93 -14.41
C GLY A 96 -14.07 -8.94 -15.22
N LEU A 97 -14.06 -8.30 -16.39
CA LEU A 97 -12.85 -8.16 -17.21
C LEU A 97 -11.74 -7.38 -16.47
N ALA A 98 -12.08 -6.25 -15.84
CA ALA A 98 -11.14 -5.46 -15.05
C ALA A 98 -10.55 -6.28 -13.88
N CYS A 99 -11.36 -7.10 -13.21
CA CYS A 99 -10.90 -8.00 -12.16
C CYS A 99 -9.93 -9.07 -12.69
N CYS A 100 -10.23 -9.68 -13.84
CA CYS A 100 -9.34 -10.65 -14.49
C CYS A 100 -7.99 -10.04 -14.85
N VAL A 101 -7.98 -8.85 -15.48
CA VAL A 101 -6.75 -8.13 -15.82
C VAL A 101 -5.96 -7.77 -14.57
N GLY A 102 -6.64 -7.31 -13.51
CA GLY A 102 -6.01 -7.02 -12.22
C GLY A 102 -5.36 -8.25 -11.58
N MET A 103 -6.07 -9.38 -11.54
CA MET A 103 -5.54 -10.65 -11.01
C MET A 103 -4.37 -11.17 -11.85
N ALA A 104 -4.42 -11.02 -13.18
CA ALA A 104 -3.29 -11.34 -14.05
C ALA A 104 -2.06 -10.46 -13.72
N GLY A 105 -2.27 -9.16 -13.48
CA GLY A 105 -1.23 -8.25 -12.98
C GLY A 105 -0.62 -8.73 -11.67
N LEU A 106 -1.44 -9.14 -10.69
CA LEU A 106 -0.95 -9.70 -9.43
C LEU A 106 -0.18 -11.01 -9.62
N ALA A 107 -0.61 -11.89 -10.53
CA ALA A 107 0.11 -13.12 -10.85
C ALA A 107 1.48 -12.83 -11.50
N VAL A 108 1.57 -11.84 -12.39
CA VAL A 108 2.84 -11.39 -12.98
C VAL A 108 3.75 -10.76 -11.92
N ALA A 109 3.19 -9.95 -11.01
CA ALA A 109 3.93 -9.40 -9.87
C ALA A 109 4.49 -10.50 -8.96
N MET A 110 3.71 -11.57 -8.71
CA MET A 110 4.14 -12.76 -7.96
C MET A 110 5.27 -13.50 -8.68
N ALA A 111 5.16 -13.70 -10.00
CA ALA A 111 6.21 -14.31 -10.80
C ALA A 111 7.52 -13.51 -10.69
N GLY A 112 7.44 -12.17 -10.75
CA GLY A 112 8.58 -11.28 -10.50
C GLY A 112 9.20 -11.47 -9.11
N ALA A 113 8.37 -11.65 -8.08
CA ALA A 113 8.85 -11.94 -6.72
C ALA A 113 9.53 -13.33 -6.59
N LEU A 114 9.15 -14.30 -7.42
CA LEU A 114 9.75 -15.64 -7.44
C LEU A 114 11.12 -15.66 -8.14
N LEU A 115 11.38 -14.72 -9.05
CA LEU A 115 12.69 -14.59 -9.68
C LEU A 115 13.77 -14.32 -8.63
N ARG A 116 14.82 -15.15 -8.65
CA ARG A 116 15.96 -15.07 -7.72
C ARG A 116 16.92 -13.94 -8.08
N ASP A 117 17.02 -13.60 -9.35
CA ASP A 117 17.96 -12.60 -9.87
C ASP A 117 17.32 -11.21 -10.00
N GLY A 118 17.34 -10.46 -8.89
CA GLY A 118 16.96 -9.04 -8.87
C GLY A 118 17.95 -8.10 -9.56
N ARG A 119 19.01 -8.63 -10.18
CA ARG A 119 19.98 -7.87 -10.97
C ARG A 119 19.50 -7.56 -12.38
N SER A 120 18.53 -8.32 -12.90
CA SER A 120 17.97 -8.03 -14.23
C SER A 120 17.05 -6.81 -14.13
N ARG A 121 17.29 -5.78 -14.97
CA ARG A 121 16.43 -4.58 -15.05
C ARG A 121 14.97 -4.97 -15.32
N LEU A 122 14.74 -6.05 -16.06
CA LEU A 122 13.42 -6.59 -16.35
C LEU A 122 12.71 -7.04 -15.06
N ALA A 123 13.35 -7.82 -14.19
CA ALA A 123 12.72 -8.28 -12.94
C ALA A 123 12.40 -7.11 -11.99
N VAL A 124 13.25 -6.07 -11.97
CA VAL A 124 13.04 -4.86 -11.16
C VAL A 124 11.85 -4.03 -11.64
N LEU A 125 11.61 -3.96 -12.95
CA LEU A 125 10.53 -3.18 -13.55
C LEU A 125 9.22 -3.96 -13.70
N LEU A 126 9.29 -5.30 -13.78
CA LEU A 126 8.14 -6.15 -14.02
C LEU A 126 7.09 -6.02 -12.91
N THR A 127 7.49 -6.16 -11.65
CA THR A 127 6.56 -6.08 -10.52
C THR A 127 5.86 -4.73 -10.41
N PRO A 128 6.56 -3.56 -10.39
CA PRO A 128 5.87 -2.27 -10.33
C PRO A 128 4.99 -2.00 -11.56
N ALA A 129 5.39 -2.44 -12.76
CA ALA A 129 4.55 -2.32 -13.95
C ALA A 129 3.27 -3.17 -13.84
N ALA A 130 3.37 -4.40 -13.34
CA ALA A 130 2.23 -5.27 -13.14
C ALA A 130 1.28 -4.78 -12.03
N LEU A 131 1.83 -4.18 -10.96
CA LEU A 131 1.05 -3.50 -9.93
C LEU A 131 0.38 -2.24 -10.46
N ALA A 132 1.02 -1.51 -11.37
CA ALA A 132 0.41 -0.36 -12.03
C ALA A 132 -0.83 -0.75 -12.83
N VAL A 133 -0.79 -1.88 -13.54
CA VAL A 133 -1.98 -2.46 -14.21
C VAL A 133 -3.07 -2.79 -13.18
N PHE A 134 -2.72 -3.43 -12.06
CA PHE A 134 -3.68 -3.74 -11.00
C PHE A 134 -4.32 -2.48 -10.39
N TRP A 135 -3.56 -1.44 -10.06
CA TRP A 135 -4.13 -0.20 -9.52
C TRP A 135 -5.04 0.50 -10.53
N TYR A 136 -4.69 0.44 -11.81
CA TYR A 136 -5.52 1.00 -12.87
C TYR A 136 -6.88 0.30 -12.93
N THR A 137 -6.90 -1.04 -12.90
CA THR A 137 -8.17 -1.79 -12.90
C THR A 137 -8.98 -1.55 -11.63
N ARG A 138 -8.34 -1.27 -10.50
CA ARG A 138 -9.04 -0.83 -9.27
C ARG A 138 -9.66 0.56 -9.41
N SER A 139 -8.99 1.48 -10.10
CA SER A 139 -9.49 2.85 -10.35
C SER A 139 -10.66 2.85 -11.34
N MET A 140 -10.61 1.96 -12.34
CA MET A 140 -11.70 1.71 -13.30
C MET A 140 -13.00 1.23 -12.66
N VAL A 141 -12.91 0.61 -11.48
CA VAL A 141 -14.04 0.06 -10.73
C VAL A 141 -14.48 1.02 -9.60
N SER A 142 -13.75 2.13 -9.42
CA SER A 142 -14.08 3.15 -8.43
C SER A 142 -14.99 4.22 -9.04
N HIS A 143 -15.58 5.06 -8.18
CA HIS A 143 -16.31 6.26 -8.61
C HIS A 143 -15.48 7.20 -9.49
N ALA A 144 -14.15 7.07 -9.50
CA ALA A 144 -13.29 7.88 -10.35
C ALA A 144 -13.49 7.61 -11.85
N ALA A 145 -14.04 6.46 -12.22
CA ALA A 145 -14.33 6.08 -13.61
C ALA A 145 -15.58 6.76 -14.19
N SER A 146 -16.40 7.45 -13.38
CA SER A 146 -17.62 8.14 -13.85
C SER A 146 -17.35 9.17 -14.95
N ASP A 147 -16.15 9.77 -14.94
CA ASP A 147 -15.72 10.80 -15.89
C ASP A 147 -15.05 10.18 -17.15
N GLY A 148 -15.03 8.84 -17.27
CA GLY A 148 -14.45 8.07 -18.37
C GLY A 148 -13.10 7.41 -18.07
N ASP A 149 -12.75 6.41 -18.90
CA ASP A 149 -11.63 5.49 -18.69
C ASP A 149 -10.24 6.15 -18.67
N PHE A 150 -10.09 7.34 -19.25
CA PHE A 150 -8.82 8.10 -19.27
C PHE A 150 -8.98 9.51 -18.68
N SER A 151 -9.97 9.69 -17.80
CA SER A 151 -10.20 10.97 -17.15
C SER A 151 -9.05 11.35 -16.20
N VAL A 152 -8.86 12.65 -15.99
CA VAL A 152 -7.89 13.16 -15.00
C VAL A 152 -8.21 12.64 -13.60
N ARG A 153 -9.50 12.43 -13.29
CA ARG A 153 -9.96 11.86 -12.01
C ARG A 153 -9.47 10.42 -11.84
N LEU A 154 -9.65 9.59 -12.85
CA LEU A 154 -9.17 8.21 -12.83
C LEU A 154 -7.65 8.13 -12.75
N LEU A 155 -6.92 8.94 -13.53
CA LEU A 155 -5.46 8.96 -13.49
C LEU A 155 -4.93 9.44 -12.12
N ALA A 156 -5.60 10.42 -11.50
CA ALA A 156 -5.25 10.87 -10.16
C ALA A 156 -5.49 9.76 -9.11
N ASP A 157 -6.61 9.04 -9.17
CA ASP A 157 -6.90 7.89 -8.29
C ASP A 157 -5.87 6.77 -8.48
N TRP A 158 -5.54 6.44 -9.73
CA TRP A 158 -4.54 5.44 -10.08
C TRP A 158 -3.15 5.77 -9.49
N VAL A 159 -2.70 7.02 -9.68
CA VAL A 159 -1.44 7.50 -9.10
C VAL A 159 -1.51 7.50 -7.57
N HIS A 160 -2.63 7.93 -6.98
CA HIS A 160 -2.83 7.95 -5.53
C HIS A 160 -2.70 6.54 -4.92
N LEU A 161 -3.34 5.54 -5.53
CA LEU A 161 -3.28 4.13 -5.09
C LEU A 161 -1.85 3.58 -5.15
N GLY A 162 -1.11 3.88 -6.22
CA GLY A 162 0.30 3.49 -6.36
C GLY A 162 1.19 4.12 -5.28
N LEU A 163 1.03 5.42 -5.02
CA LEU A 163 1.83 6.14 -4.02
C LEU A 163 1.48 5.72 -2.57
N ILE A 164 0.20 5.49 -2.26
CA ILE A 164 -0.18 4.92 -0.96
C ILE A 164 0.43 3.53 -0.80
N SER A 165 0.35 2.68 -1.82
CA SER A 165 0.92 1.33 -1.78
C SER A 165 2.43 1.37 -1.53
N LEU A 166 3.12 2.32 -2.14
CA LEU A 166 4.54 2.58 -1.93
C LEU A 166 4.83 2.96 -0.47
N TRP A 167 4.18 4.01 0.06
CA TRP A 167 4.46 4.50 1.40
C TRP A 167 4.09 3.49 2.50
N VAL A 168 2.86 2.95 2.45
CA VAL A 168 2.38 1.96 3.42
C VAL A 168 3.25 0.71 3.37
N GLY A 169 3.57 0.24 2.17
CA GLY A 169 4.39 -0.95 1.95
C GLY A 169 5.79 -0.82 2.53
N GLU A 170 6.49 0.26 2.19
CA GLU A 170 7.86 0.48 2.65
C GLU A 170 7.95 0.61 4.17
N VAL A 171 7.03 1.36 4.80
CA VAL A 171 6.98 1.51 6.26
C VAL A 171 6.70 0.16 6.93
N ALA A 172 5.73 -0.61 6.42
CA ALA A 172 5.39 -1.93 6.94
C ALA A 172 6.57 -2.90 6.84
N VAL A 173 7.18 -3.03 5.66
CA VAL A 173 8.32 -3.94 5.43
C VAL A 173 9.54 -3.50 6.23
N ALA A 174 9.83 -2.20 6.31
CA ALA A 174 10.96 -1.71 7.07
C ALA A 174 10.81 -1.93 8.58
N GLY A 175 9.63 -1.61 9.12
CA GLY A 175 9.33 -1.78 10.54
C GLY A 175 9.22 -3.26 10.96
N ALA A 176 8.65 -4.09 10.10
CA ALA A 176 8.40 -5.49 10.40
C ALA A 176 9.56 -6.43 10.08
N ILE A 177 10.44 -6.11 9.11
CA ILE A 177 11.47 -7.05 8.62
C ILE A 177 12.86 -6.41 8.68
N ILE A 178 13.06 -5.29 7.99
CA ILE A 178 14.40 -4.76 7.71
C ILE A 178 15.10 -4.28 8.99
N LEU A 179 14.38 -3.56 9.84
CA LEU A 179 14.94 -2.91 11.02
C LEU A 179 14.82 -3.77 12.29
N ARG A 180 14.56 -5.08 12.16
CA ARG A 180 14.66 -6.01 13.30
C ARG A 180 16.07 -5.97 13.89
N ALA A 181 16.14 -5.91 15.22
CA ALA A 181 17.35 -5.59 15.97
C ALA A 181 18.52 -6.54 15.65
N PRO A 182 19.60 -6.06 15.04
CA PRO A 182 20.85 -6.80 14.99
C PRO A 182 21.60 -6.63 16.32
N GLY A 183 22.40 -7.64 16.69
CA GLY A 183 23.42 -7.52 17.74
C GLY A 183 24.59 -6.63 17.31
N ASN A 184 25.81 -6.93 17.76
CA ASN A 184 27.00 -6.26 17.25
C ASN A 184 27.09 -6.41 15.72
N MET A 185 27.31 -5.29 15.05
CA MET A 185 27.28 -5.19 13.59
C MET A 185 28.63 -4.68 13.09
N ALA A 186 29.07 -5.10 11.90
CA ALA A 186 30.26 -4.54 11.27
C ALA A 186 30.03 -3.09 10.81
N SER A 187 31.09 -2.32 10.57
CA SER A 187 30.97 -0.95 10.05
C SER A 187 30.40 -0.90 8.64
N THR A 188 30.66 -1.92 7.82
CA THR A 188 30.10 -2.13 6.48
C THR A 188 28.58 -2.30 6.52
N ASP A 189 28.10 -3.18 7.38
CA ASP A 189 26.67 -3.43 7.60
C ASP A 189 25.92 -2.19 8.14
N ARG A 190 26.56 -1.41 9.03
CA ARG A 190 26.02 -0.13 9.53
C ARG A 190 25.80 0.86 8.38
N ARG A 191 26.78 1.00 7.49
CA ARG A 191 26.68 1.86 6.30
C ARG A 191 25.61 1.37 5.32
N ALA A 192 25.51 0.07 5.10
CA ALA A 192 24.46 -0.54 4.27
C ALA A 192 23.05 -0.22 4.81
N ARG A 193 22.84 -0.38 6.12
CA ARG A 193 21.59 -0.01 6.78
C ARG A 193 21.28 1.48 6.65
N ALA A 194 22.28 2.34 6.83
CA ALA A 194 22.13 3.78 6.66
C ALA A 194 21.68 4.14 5.24
N ALA A 195 22.31 3.56 4.21
CA ALA A 195 21.95 3.77 2.81
C ALA A 195 20.51 3.30 2.50
N TYR A 196 20.09 2.16 3.07
CA TYR A 196 18.70 1.71 3.00
C TYR A 196 17.72 2.72 3.62
N VAL A 197 18.02 3.21 4.82
CA VAL A 197 17.15 4.18 5.54
C VAL A 197 17.03 5.50 4.77
N VAL A 198 18.12 5.97 4.15
CA VAL A 198 18.10 7.13 3.25
C VAL A 198 17.19 6.88 2.04
N SER A 199 17.33 5.72 1.39
CA SER A 199 16.51 5.36 0.23
C SER A 199 15.03 5.30 0.57
N LEU A 200 14.69 4.67 1.70
CA LEU A 200 13.34 4.62 2.25
C LEU A 200 12.80 6.02 2.53
N SER A 201 13.55 6.87 3.22
CA SER A 201 13.07 8.21 3.58
C SER A 201 12.84 9.10 2.36
N ASN A 202 13.68 8.98 1.33
CA ASN A 202 13.49 9.71 0.07
C ASN A 202 12.27 9.21 -0.72
N SER A 203 12.10 7.89 -0.81
CA SER A 203 10.93 7.28 -1.45
C SER A 203 9.62 7.64 -0.75
N ALA A 204 9.59 7.55 0.59
CA ALA A 204 8.44 7.98 1.39
C ALA A 204 8.12 9.47 1.23
N THR A 205 9.12 10.34 1.10
CA THR A 205 8.91 11.78 0.85
C THR A 205 8.29 12.03 -0.52
N PHE A 206 8.77 11.32 -1.56
CA PHE A 206 8.19 11.37 -2.90
C PHE A 206 6.73 10.90 -2.89
N ALA A 207 6.47 9.73 -2.27
CA ALA A 207 5.14 9.17 -2.11
C ALA A 207 4.19 10.16 -1.42
N LEU A 208 4.60 10.69 -0.26
CA LEU A 208 3.78 11.62 0.53
C LEU A 208 3.44 12.90 -0.25
N THR A 209 4.39 13.46 -1.01
CA THR A 209 4.17 14.65 -1.82
C THR A 209 3.10 14.41 -2.88
N GLY A 210 3.19 13.28 -3.60
CA GLY A 210 2.20 12.94 -4.62
C GLY A 210 0.84 12.56 -4.01
N ILE A 211 0.80 11.88 -2.86
CA ILE A 211 -0.43 11.57 -2.11
C ILE A 211 -1.14 12.85 -1.70
N PHE A 212 -0.40 13.84 -1.22
CA PHE A 212 -0.95 15.14 -0.86
C PHE A 212 -1.59 15.82 -2.08
N ALA A 213 -0.86 15.91 -3.20
CA ALA A 213 -1.37 16.55 -4.41
C ALA A 213 -2.63 15.86 -4.96
N THR A 214 -2.58 14.53 -5.11
CA THR A 214 -3.71 13.73 -5.61
C THR A 214 -4.88 13.69 -4.63
N GLY A 215 -4.62 13.70 -3.31
CA GLY A 215 -5.63 13.76 -2.27
C GLY A 215 -6.36 15.10 -2.21
N VAL A 216 -5.63 16.22 -2.32
CA VAL A 216 -6.23 17.57 -2.44
C VAL A 216 -7.11 17.65 -3.68
N TYR A 217 -6.62 17.16 -4.82
CA TYR A 217 -7.40 17.10 -6.04
C TYR A 217 -8.69 16.27 -5.87
N ALA A 218 -8.59 15.08 -5.27
CA ALA A 218 -9.76 14.23 -5.02
C ALA A 218 -10.79 14.94 -4.12
N VAL A 219 -10.37 15.52 -2.99
CA VAL A 219 -11.27 16.26 -2.08
C VAL A 219 -11.95 17.43 -2.79
N TRP A 220 -11.18 18.20 -3.58
CA TRP A 220 -11.73 19.33 -4.33
C TRP A 220 -12.79 18.91 -5.36
N ARG A 221 -12.66 17.72 -5.96
CA ARG A 221 -13.62 17.19 -6.94
C ARG A 221 -14.79 16.43 -6.32
N SER A 222 -14.64 15.91 -5.11
CA SER A 222 -15.65 15.06 -4.45
C SER A 222 -16.65 15.83 -3.58
N ILE A 223 -16.39 17.09 -3.24
CA ILE A 223 -17.16 17.84 -2.24
C ILE A 223 -17.65 19.17 -2.85
N GLY A 224 -18.96 19.42 -2.79
CA GLY A 224 -19.59 20.64 -3.32
C GLY A 224 -19.33 21.88 -2.45
N GLY A 225 -19.07 21.69 -1.16
CA GLY A 225 -18.61 22.74 -0.25
C GLY A 225 -18.23 22.20 1.14
N TRP A 226 -17.64 23.06 1.99
CA TRP A 226 -17.16 22.66 3.33
C TRP A 226 -18.26 22.10 4.26
N ALA A 227 -19.53 22.42 3.99
CA ALA A 227 -20.66 21.88 4.73
C ALA A 227 -20.85 20.36 4.54
N ASP A 228 -20.42 19.82 3.40
CA ASP A 228 -20.56 18.39 3.09
C ASP A 228 -19.45 17.52 3.71
N LEU A 229 -18.45 18.14 4.35
CA LEU A 229 -17.35 17.45 5.02
C LEU A 229 -17.73 16.88 6.39
N VAL A 230 -18.77 17.44 7.03
CA VAL A 230 -19.13 17.10 8.41
C VAL A 230 -20.63 16.84 8.48
N GLY A 231 -21.03 15.84 9.27
CA GLY A 231 -22.45 15.54 9.48
C GLY A 231 -23.03 14.47 8.55
N ASN A 232 -22.20 13.83 7.72
CA ASN A 232 -22.56 12.60 7.00
C ASN A 232 -21.48 11.51 7.16
N PRO A 233 -21.82 10.22 7.01
CA PRO A 233 -20.88 9.11 7.22
C PRO A 233 -19.63 9.16 6.32
N TYR A 234 -19.78 9.61 5.08
CA TYR A 234 -18.68 9.74 4.12
C TYR A 234 -17.68 10.80 4.57
N GLY A 235 -18.15 12.03 4.85
CA GLY A 235 -17.35 13.16 5.31
C GLY A 235 -16.63 12.86 6.62
N ASN A 236 -17.34 12.29 7.60
CA ASN A 236 -16.72 11.90 8.88
C ASN A 236 -15.58 10.88 8.70
N THR A 237 -15.79 9.88 7.83
CA THR A 237 -14.76 8.86 7.52
C THR A 237 -13.57 9.48 6.78
N LEU A 238 -13.83 10.40 5.85
CA LEU A 238 -12.80 11.14 5.12
C LEU A 238 -11.95 12.00 6.07
N VAL A 239 -12.59 12.77 6.96
CA VAL A 239 -11.89 13.59 7.96
C VAL A 239 -11.03 12.71 8.87
N ALA A 240 -11.58 11.60 9.37
CA ALA A 240 -10.82 10.65 10.17
C ALA A 240 -9.60 10.11 9.40
N LYS A 241 -9.75 9.73 8.13
CA LYS A 241 -8.66 9.27 7.26
C LYS A 241 -7.58 10.35 7.12
N VAL A 242 -7.96 11.59 6.84
CA VAL A 242 -7.02 12.71 6.69
C VAL A 242 -6.27 12.99 7.99
N LEU A 243 -6.94 12.97 9.15
CA LEU A 243 -6.28 13.16 10.45
C LEU A 243 -5.27 12.06 10.74
N VAL A 244 -5.63 10.79 10.50
CA VAL A 244 -4.74 9.64 10.71
C VAL A 244 -3.53 9.72 9.78
N VAL A 245 -3.74 10.04 8.50
CA VAL A 245 -2.67 10.23 7.51
C VAL A 245 -1.78 11.42 7.89
N GLY A 246 -2.36 12.53 8.34
CA GLY A 246 -1.63 13.71 8.81
C GLY A 246 -0.75 13.41 10.01
N LEU A 247 -1.25 12.64 10.98
CA LEU A 247 -0.47 12.19 12.13
C LEU A 247 0.67 11.26 11.71
N ALA A 248 0.42 10.32 10.78
CA ALA A 248 1.47 9.45 10.23
C ALA A 248 2.55 10.27 9.52
N ALA A 249 2.17 11.25 8.70
CA ALA A 249 3.09 12.16 8.02
C ALA A 249 3.91 13.01 9.01
N ALA A 250 3.28 13.50 10.08
CA ALA A 250 3.97 14.25 11.14
C ALA A 250 5.00 13.37 11.87
N LEU A 251 4.66 12.11 12.16
CA LEU A 251 5.60 11.15 12.74
C LEU A 251 6.76 10.83 11.78
N GLY A 252 6.48 10.62 10.49
CA GLY A 252 7.50 10.41 9.46
C GLY A 252 8.44 11.60 9.33
N GLY A 253 7.89 12.82 9.35
CA GLY A 253 8.65 14.08 9.39
C GLY A 253 9.51 14.18 10.65
N PHE A 254 8.93 13.92 11.82
CA PHE A 254 9.67 13.90 13.09
C PHE A 254 10.84 12.91 13.04
N ASN A 255 10.59 11.71 12.51
CA ASN A 255 11.59 10.67 12.36
C ASN A 255 12.71 11.12 11.42
N ARG A 256 12.39 11.73 10.27
CA ARG A 256 13.35 12.22 9.27
C ARG A 256 14.23 13.34 9.82
N PHE A 257 13.64 14.37 10.42
CA PHE A 257 14.36 15.58 10.80
C PHE A 257 15.07 15.48 12.16
N PHE A 258 14.48 14.80 13.16
CA PHE A 258 15.03 14.80 14.53
C PHE A 258 15.71 13.50 14.93
N VAL A 259 15.29 12.34 14.40
CA VAL A 259 15.82 11.04 14.83
C VAL A 259 16.83 10.48 13.84
N MET A 260 16.50 10.53 12.55
CA MET A 260 17.28 9.93 11.47
C MET A 260 18.59 10.68 11.25
N ALA A 261 18.58 12.02 11.17
CA ALA A 261 19.77 12.82 10.92
C ALA A 261 20.94 12.53 11.90
N PRO A 262 20.77 12.60 13.23
CA PRO A 262 21.87 12.30 14.16
C PRO A 262 22.26 10.81 14.12
N TRP A 263 21.31 9.90 13.90
CA TRP A 263 21.59 8.47 13.79
C TRP A 263 22.46 8.15 12.58
N LEU A 264 22.08 8.62 11.39
CA LEU A 264 22.79 8.36 10.15
C LEU A 264 24.20 8.95 10.16
N ALA A 265 24.41 10.11 10.79
CA ALA A 265 25.74 10.72 10.93
C ALA A 265 26.74 9.81 11.67
N HIS A 266 26.28 9.02 12.64
CA HIS A 266 27.15 8.09 13.36
C HIS A 266 27.36 6.78 12.59
N GLU A 267 26.31 6.26 11.94
CA GLU A 267 26.38 5.02 11.14
C GLU A 267 27.27 5.19 9.91
N SER A 268 27.18 6.34 9.21
CA SER A 268 28.01 6.65 8.05
C SER A 268 29.49 6.77 8.42
N ALA A 269 29.78 7.31 9.61
CA ALA A 269 31.12 7.35 10.20
C ALA A 269 31.60 6.00 10.75
N GLY A 270 30.78 4.93 10.67
CA GLY A 270 31.12 3.59 11.13
C GLY A 270 31.18 3.43 12.65
N ARG A 271 30.74 4.43 13.42
CA ARG A 271 30.82 4.45 14.88
C ARG A 271 29.65 3.70 15.50
N ALA A 272 29.88 3.11 16.67
CA ALA A 272 28.78 2.55 17.47
C ALA A 272 27.89 3.69 17.97
N VAL A 273 26.58 3.55 17.76
CA VAL A 273 25.58 4.54 18.17
C VAL A 273 25.04 4.14 19.54
N PRO A 274 24.70 5.10 20.43
CA PRO A 274 23.87 4.81 21.59
C PRO A 274 22.59 4.08 21.14
N GLY A 275 22.29 2.91 21.71
CA GLY A 275 21.17 2.06 21.30
C GLY A 275 19.79 2.75 21.34
N VAL A 276 19.69 3.89 22.02
CA VAL A 276 18.50 4.74 22.13
C VAL A 276 18.05 5.28 20.76
N LEU A 277 18.97 5.70 19.87
CA LEU A 277 18.59 6.32 18.59
C LEU A 277 17.92 5.32 17.62
N PRO A 278 18.51 4.14 17.34
CA PRO A 278 17.83 3.11 16.55
C PRO A 278 16.53 2.62 17.21
N ALA A 279 16.47 2.57 18.55
CA ALA A 279 15.25 2.16 19.25
C ALA A 279 14.12 3.18 19.08
N ARG A 280 14.41 4.48 19.17
CA ARG A 280 13.45 5.56 18.92
C ARG A 280 12.95 5.53 17.48
N PHE A 281 13.86 5.43 16.50
CA PHE A 281 13.50 5.35 15.08
C PHE A 281 12.52 4.20 14.82
N LYS A 282 12.83 3.01 15.33
CA LYS A 282 11.96 1.82 15.18
C LYS A 282 10.60 2.00 15.86
N ARG A 283 10.56 2.65 17.03
CA ARG A 283 9.31 2.89 17.75
C ARG A 283 8.40 3.83 16.95
N VAL A 284 8.95 4.94 16.45
CA VAL A 284 8.20 5.90 15.63
C VAL A 284 7.68 5.21 14.37
N LEU A 285 8.54 4.47 13.65
CA LEU A 285 8.16 3.74 12.45
C LEU A 285 7.07 2.68 12.69
N ARG A 286 7.07 2.01 13.85
CA ARG A 286 6.01 1.06 14.22
C ARG A 286 4.68 1.75 14.48
N ILE A 287 4.70 2.90 15.16
CA ILE A 287 3.49 3.69 15.39
C ILE A 287 2.97 4.23 14.05
N GLU A 288 3.85 4.72 13.18
CA GLU A 288 3.53 5.12 11.81
C GLU A 288 2.85 3.98 11.04
N ALA A 289 3.41 2.75 11.08
CA ALA A 289 2.81 1.58 10.44
C ALA A 289 1.39 1.26 10.95
N LEU A 290 1.13 1.43 12.25
CA LEU A 290 -0.20 1.22 12.83
C LEU A 290 -1.21 2.29 12.37
N LEU A 291 -0.77 3.55 12.28
CA LEU A 291 -1.61 4.63 11.75
C LEU A 291 -1.90 4.41 10.26
N LEU A 292 -0.91 3.99 9.48
CA LEU A 292 -1.09 3.65 8.06
C LEU A 292 -2.04 2.47 7.88
N LEU A 293 -1.97 1.46 8.75
CA LEU A 293 -2.94 0.37 8.76
C LEU A 293 -4.36 0.89 9.02
N ALA A 294 -4.54 1.77 10.02
CA ALA A 294 -5.82 2.40 10.28
C ALA A 294 -6.31 3.22 9.08
N ALA A 295 -5.41 3.95 8.40
CA ALA A 295 -5.74 4.70 7.18
C ALA A 295 -6.20 3.79 6.03
N VAL A 296 -5.60 2.60 5.86
CA VAL A 296 -6.04 1.60 4.87
C VAL A 296 -7.43 1.06 5.19
N VAL A 297 -7.72 0.79 6.47
CA VAL A 297 -9.06 0.37 6.91
C VAL A 297 -10.10 1.46 6.67
N LEU A 298 -9.80 2.71 7.02
CA LEU A 298 -10.67 3.87 6.77
C LEU A 298 -10.88 4.08 5.27
N ALA A 299 -9.86 3.87 4.43
CA ALA A 299 -9.98 3.95 2.98
C ALA A 299 -10.91 2.86 2.42
N ALA A 300 -10.83 1.63 2.93
CA ALA A 300 -11.74 0.56 2.55
C ALA A 300 -13.20 0.87 2.97
N TRP A 301 -13.38 1.50 4.12
CA TRP A 301 -14.69 1.97 4.57
C TRP A 301 -15.24 3.06 3.67
N LEU A 302 -14.42 4.07 3.35
CA LEU A 302 -14.78 5.18 2.49
C LEU A 302 -15.14 4.70 1.07
N ALA A 303 -14.43 3.71 0.54
CA ALA A 303 -14.71 3.12 -0.77
C ALA A 303 -16.05 2.37 -0.84
N SER A 304 -16.62 1.99 0.31
CA SER A 304 -17.94 1.34 0.40
C SER A 304 -19.09 2.31 0.66
N THR A 305 -18.81 3.62 0.68
CA THR A 305 -19.80 4.68 0.92
C THR A 305 -19.80 5.65 -0.24
N SER A 306 -20.97 5.91 -0.84
CA SER A 306 -21.10 6.88 -1.93
C SER A 306 -20.83 8.31 -1.44
N PRO A 307 -20.17 9.17 -2.24
CA PRO A 307 -20.00 10.58 -1.93
C PRO A 307 -21.35 11.33 -1.88
N PRO A 308 -21.50 12.39 -1.05
CA PRO A 308 -22.75 13.15 -0.93
C PRO A 308 -23.26 13.77 -2.25
N GLY A 309 -22.35 14.07 -3.17
CA GLY A 309 -22.66 14.68 -4.47
C GLY A 309 -23.11 13.71 -5.57
N GLU A 310 -23.15 12.41 -5.30
CA GLU A 310 -23.65 11.38 -6.23
C GLU A 310 -25.04 10.87 -5.83
N ALA A 311 -25.71 11.51 -4.87
CA ALA A 311 -27.10 11.24 -4.59
C ALA A 311 -27.99 11.89 -5.66
N MET A 312 -28.50 11.03 -6.55
CA MET A 312 -29.43 11.23 -7.69
C MET A 312 -28.78 11.43 -9.05
#